data_AF-A0A950S9L1-F1
#
_entry.id   AF-A0A950S9L1-F1
#
_cell.length_a   1.000
_cell.length_b   1.000
_cell.length_c   1.000
_cell.angle_alpha   90.00
_cell.angle_beta   90.00
_cell.angle_gamma   90.00
#
_symmetry.space_group_name_H-M   'P 1'
#
loop_
_entity.id
_entity.type
_entity.pdbx_description
1 polymer ?
#
loop_
_entity_poly.entity_id
_entity_poly.type
_entity_poly.pdbx_seq_one_letter_code
_entity_poly.pdbx_strand_id
1 'polypeptide(L)'
;MNHIAMIAAIALPSVAILSCNSIARESAPVALVVSGTQNLNQVDLQAGAAGCATSLGTVLISVRLLQNQNDPTHPVNNNFNDVKLDRYQVTYLRTDGGKLVPPTFVRSTAQVIGATSAPQSLSDFLAFETNAFNLAPFAALLPQNGGRDPETGLSFVKMDIILTVFGETLAGERVQGSARFPVNFCFNCGGCF
;
A
#
# COMPACT_ATOMS: atom_id res chain seq x y z
N MET A 1 57.73 -51.26 31.38
CA MET A 1 57.11 -50.00 30.92
C MET A 1 56.15 -50.37 29.80
N ASN A 2 54.90 -50.70 30.15
CA ASN A 2 53.68 -49.87 30.01
C ASN A 2 53.03 -50.09 28.62
N HIS A 3 51.99 -50.94 28.53
CA HIS A 3 50.54 -50.62 28.60
C HIS A 3 49.99 -50.04 27.27
N ILE A 4 49.22 -50.78 26.48
CA ILE A 4 47.74 -50.99 26.48
C ILE A 4 46.99 -50.07 25.46
N ALA A 5 46.03 -50.70 24.75
CA ALA A 5 44.81 -50.19 24.10
C ALA A 5 44.95 -49.37 22.79
N MET A 6 44.39 -49.80 21.64
CA MET A 6 42.97 -49.99 21.24
C MET A 6 42.26 -48.66 20.90
N ILE A 7 41.57 -48.62 19.75
CA ILE A 7 40.47 -47.73 19.25
C ILE A 7 40.69 -47.60 17.71
N ALA A 8 39.95 -48.26 16.81
CA ALA A 8 38.52 -48.28 16.50
C ALA A 8 38.02 -47.05 15.70
N ALA A 9 37.23 -47.39 14.66
CA ALA A 9 36.13 -46.64 14.04
C ALA A 9 36.39 -45.74 12.81
N ILE A 10 35.78 -46.23 11.73
CA ILE A 10 35.37 -45.59 10.47
C ILE A 10 34.36 -44.46 10.75
N ALA A 11 34.47 -43.30 10.09
CA ALA A 11 33.32 -42.41 9.86
C ALA A 11 33.52 -41.38 8.72
N LEU A 12 32.86 -41.67 7.60
CA LEU A 12 32.01 -40.79 6.76
C LEU A 12 32.60 -39.61 5.94
N PRO A 13 32.10 -39.42 4.69
CA PRO A 13 32.53 -38.36 3.78
C PRO A 13 31.92 -37.01 4.15
N SER A 14 32.75 -35.98 4.08
CA SER A 14 32.42 -34.57 4.20
C SER A 14 31.48 -34.10 3.07
N VAL A 15 30.17 -34.14 3.32
CA VAL A 15 29.19 -33.36 2.56
C VAL A 15 29.25 -31.93 3.08
N ALA A 16 30.12 -31.12 2.49
CA ALA A 16 30.04 -29.67 2.64
C ALA A 16 28.81 -29.19 1.88
N ILE A 17 27.74 -28.94 2.63
CA ILE A 17 26.52 -28.29 2.19
C ILE A 17 26.94 -26.95 1.57
N LEU A 18 26.67 -26.80 0.27
CA LEU A 18 26.67 -25.50 -0.41
C LEU A 18 25.70 -24.59 0.35
N SER A 19 26.23 -23.77 1.27
CA SER A 19 25.48 -22.66 1.83
C SER A 19 25.29 -21.66 0.70
N CYS A 20 24.16 -21.77 0.01
CA CYS A 20 23.59 -20.63 -0.69
C CYS A 20 23.31 -19.57 0.38
N ASN A 21 24.32 -18.74 0.66
CA ASN A 21 24.15 -17.51 1.40
C ASN A 21 23.04 -16.76 0.67
N SER A 22 21.96 -16.50 1.40
CA SER A 22 20.91 -15.59 0.98
C SER A 22 21.58 -14.36 0.38
N ILE A 23 21.34 -14.09 -0.91
CA ILE A 23 21.64 -12.79 -1.51
C ILE A 23 20.89 -11.80 -0.63
N ALA A 24 21.63 -11.11 0.23
CA ALA A 24 21.11 -10.00 0.99
C ALA A 24 20.60 -9.03 -0.08
N ARG A 25 19.28 -8.98 -0.26
CA ARG A 25 18.64 -7.99 -1.12
C ARG A 25 19.02 -6.66 -0.51
N GLU A 26 19.99 -5.99 -1.12
CA GLU A 26 20.33 -4.62 -0.83
C GLU A 26 19.01 -3.84 -0.91
N SER A 27 18.68 -3.10 0.16
CA SER A 27 17.50 -2.24 0.14
C SER A 27 17.69 -1.25 -1.00
N ALA A 28 16.69 -1.12 -1.87
CA ALA A 28 16.77 -0.24 -3.05
C ALA A 28 17.34 1.14 -2.65
N PRO A 29 18.23 1.75 -3.46
CA PRO A 29 18.83 3.05 -3.16
C PRO A 29 17.82 4.20 -3.28
N VAL A 30 16.54 3.87 -3.53
CA VAL A 30 15.43 4.80 -3.69
C VAL A 30 14.27 4.44 -2.76
N ALA A 31 13.59 5.47 -2.26
CA ALA A 31 12.34 5.35 -1.55
C ALA A 31 11.19 5.90 -2.40
N LEU A 32 10.13 5.09 -2.53
CA LEU A 32 8.88 5.53 -3.12
C LEU A 32 8.09 6.33 -2.08
N VAL A 33 7.93 7.62 -2.31
CA VAL A 33 7.14 8.52 -1.46
C VAL A 33 5.78 8.70 -2.11
N VAL A 34 4.75 8.21 -1.42
CA VAL A 34 3.35 8.38 -1.82
C VAL A 34 2.71 9.32 -0.82
N SER A 35 2.17 10.43 -1.31
CA SER A 35 1.41 11.39 -0.51
C SER A 35 0.02 11.59 -1.12
N GLY A 36 -0.92 11.99 -0.29
CA GLY A 36 -2.30 12.24 -0.70
C GLY A 36 -2.74 13.63 -0.30
N THR A 37 -3.39 14.34 -1.21
CA THR A 37 -4.21 15.50 -0.89
C THR A 37 -5.65 15.04 -0.85
N GLN A 38 -6.29 15.16 0.31
CA GLN A 38 -7.68 14.78 0.48
C GLN A 38 -8.58 15.97 0.13
N ASN A 39 -9.51 15.75 -0.80
CA ASN A 39 -10.52 16.74 -1.15
C ASN A 39 -11.83 16.45 -0.42
N LEU A 40 -12.11 15.17 -0.14
CA LEU A 40 -13.35 14.72 0.49
C LEU A 40 -13.03 13.85 1.70
N ASN A 41 -13.59 14.21 2.86
CA ASN A 41 -13.45 13.44 4.12
C ASN A 41 -14.76 12.79 4.57
N GLN A 42 -15.86 13.02 3.84
CA GLN A 42 -17.18 12.50 4.15
C GLN A 42 -17.89 12.03 2.88
N VAL A 43 -18.46 10.83 2.88
CA VAL A 43 -19.20 10.25 1.76
C VAL A 43 -20.65 10.02 2.18
N ASP A 44 -21.58 10.66 1.46
CA ASP A 44 -23.01 10.43 1.60
C ASP A 44 -23.44 9.25 0.72
N LEU A 45 -23.98 8.21 1.35
CA LEU A 45 -24.45 7.00 0.69
C LEU A 45 -25.83 7.18 0.05
N GLN A 46 -26.50 8.32 0.24
CA GLN A 46 -27.76 8.62 -0.43
C GLN A 46 -27.54 8.80 -1.93
N ALA A 47 -28.31 8.06 -2.73
CA ALA A 47 -28.26 8.16 -4.18
C ALA A 47 -28.57 9.60 -4.65
N GLY A 48 -27.71 10.15 -5.51
CA GLY A 48 -27.87 11.51 -6.03
C GLY A 48 -27.53 12.64 -5.05
N ALA A 49 -26.92 12.34 -3.90
CA ALA A 49 -26.40 13.38 -3.03
C ALA A 49 -25.36 14.24 -3.76
N ALA A 50 -25.46 15.56 -3.56
CA ALA A 50 -24.56 16.52 -4.17
C ALA A 50 -23.11 16.25 -3.71
N GLY A 51 -22.18 16.23 -4.66
CA GLY A 51 -20.76 16.00 -4.39
C GLY A 51 -20.31 14.53 -4.38
N CYS A 52 -21.19 13.53 -4.54
CA CYS A 52 -20.76 12.12 -4.58
C CYS A 52 -20.02 11.69 -5.87
N ALA A 53 -19.94 12.56 -6.87
CA ALA A 53 -19.11 12.37 -8.07
C ALA A 53 -17.74 13.08 -7.98
N THR A 54 -17.38 13.62 -6.80
CA THR A 54 -16.07 14.26 -6.61
C THR A 54 -15.00 13.23 -6.33
N SER A 55 -13.77 13.54 -6.75
CA SER A 55 -12.62 12.73 -6.37
C SER A 55 -12.38 12.83 -4.87
N LEU A 56 -12.15 11.68 -4.21
CA LEU A 56 -11.76 11.62 -2.80
C LEU A 56 -10.48 12.43 -2.52
N GLY A 57 -9.59 12.50 -3.50
CA GLY A 57 -8.33 13.18 -3.38
C GLY A 57 -7.41 12.95 -4.56
N THR A 58 -6.25 13.59 -4.52
CA THR A 58 -5.17 13.35 -5.48
C THR A 58 -4.05 12.62 -4.78
N VAL A 59 -3.52 11.57 -5.41
CA VAL A 59 -2.34 10.87 -4.93
C VAL A 59 -1.14 11.39 -5.71
N LEU A 60 -0.15 11.90 -5.00
CA LEU A 60 1.13 12.34 -5.55
C LEU A 60 2.18 11.28 -5.26
N ILE A 61 2.93 10.91 -6.28
CA ILE A 61 3.98 9.89 -6.21
C ILE A 61 5.30 10.55 -6.60
N SER A 62 6.33 10.34 -5.79
CA SER A 62 7.68 10.79 -6.07
C SER A 62 8.70 9.76 -5.64
N VAL A 63 9.86 9.76 -6.29
CA VAL A 63 10.97 8.86 -5.97
C VAL A 63 12.09 9.68 -5.36
N ARG A 64 12.46 9.35 -4.12
CA ARG A 64 13.54 10.01 -3.39
C ARG A 64 14.75 9.08 -3.31
N LEU A 65 15.92 9.57 -3.70
CA LEU A 65 17.18 8.85 -3.47
C LEU A 65 17.51 8.84 -1.98
N LEU A 66 17.86 7.66 -1.45
CA LEU A 66 18.24 7.47 -0.05
C LEU A 66 19.72 7.72 0.21
N GLN A 67 20.57 7.63 -0.82
CA GLN A 67 21.99 7.94 -0.71
C GLN A 67 22.30 9.41 -1.05
N ASN A 68 23.26 9.99 -0.34
CA ASN A 68 23.89 11.27 -0.70
C ASN A 68 24.69 11.07 -2.00
N GLN A 69 24.07 11.27 -3.15
CA GLN A 69 24.77 11.31 -4.44
C GLN A 69 25.49 12.65 -4.68
N ASN A 70 26.01 13.27 -3.62
CA ASN A 70 26.85 14.46 -3.69
C ASN A 70 28.32 14.11 -3.97
N ASP A 71 28.57 13.07 -4.79
CA ASP A 71 29.89 12.91 -5.40
C ASP A 71 29.89 13.71 -6.72
N PRO A 72 30.54 14.88 -6.77
CA PRO A 72 30.59 15.71 -7.97
C PRO A 72 31.36 15.05 -9.14
N THR A 73 32.01 13.90 -8.93
CA THR A 73 32.69 13.13 -9.98
C THR A 73 31.81 12.06 -10.64
N HIS A 74 30.70 11.70 -10.01
CA HIS A 74 29.71 10.77 -10.54
C HIS A 74 28.35 11.47 -10.59
N PRO A 75 28.06 12.24 -11.66
CA PRO A 75 26.68 12.65 -11.88
C PRO A 75 25.82 11.40 -12.13
N VAL A 76 24.57 11.66 -12.46
CA VAL A 76 23.67 10.77 -13.19
C VAL A 76 22.67 10.05 -12.28
N ASN A 77 21.49 10.66 -12.19
CA ASN A 77 20.24 9.93 -12.36
C ASN A 77 20.41 8.99 -13.56
N ASN A 78 20.95 7.80 -13.33
CA ASN A 78 20.88 6.73 -14.30
C ASN A 78 19.45 6.23 -14.23
N ASN A 79 18.78 6.09 -15.38
CA ASN A 79 17.41 5.59 -15.47
C ASN A 79 17.19 4.28 -14.68
N PHE A 80 18.25 3.52 -14.35
CA PHE A 80 18.21 2.39 -13.41
C PHE A 80 17.53 2.68 -12.07
N ASN A 81 17.59 3.92 -11.57
CA ASN A 81 16.95 4.35 -10.33
C ASN A 81 15.47 4.77 -10.53
N ASP A 82 15.01 4.88 -11.77
CA ASP A 82 13.61 5.15 -12.06
C ASP A 82 12.76 3.98 -11.61
N VAL A 83 11.57 4.28 -11.11
CA VAL A 83 10.65 3.29 -10.58
C VAL A 83 9.53 3.07 -11.57
N LYS A 84 9.39 1.85 -12.06
CA LYS A 84 8.19 1.40 -12.75
C LYS A 84 7.17 0.91 -11.74
N LEU A 85 6.02 1.57 -11.69
CA LEU A 85 4.87 1.11 -10.92
C LEU A 85 4.20 -0.05 -11.66
N ASP A 86 3.86 -1.10 -10.92
CA ASP A 86 3.22 -2.30 -11.47
C ASP A 86 1.75 -2.42 -11.06
N ARG A 87 1.46 -2.05 -9.81
CA ARG A 87 0.12 -2.20 -9.22
C ARG A 87 -0.06 -1.31 -8.02
N TYR A 88 -1.32 -1.07 -7.69
CA TYR A 88 -1.72 -0.54 -6.40
C TYR A 88 -2.73 -1.47 -5.74
N GLN A 89 -2.74 -1.45 -4.41
CA GLN A 89 -3.68 -2.17 -3.57
C GLN A 89 -4.41 -1.15 -2.69
N VAL A 90 -5.71 -1.35 -2.54
CA VAL A 90 -6.51 -0.57 -1.60
C VAL A 90 -6.95 -1.50 -0.47
N THR A 91 -6.56 -1.14 0.75
CA THR A 91 -7.03 -1.77 1.98
C THR A 91 -7.79 -0.75 2.80
N TYR A 92 -8.55 -1.26 3.77
CA TYR A 92 -9.40 -0.44 4.61
C TYR A 92 -9.17 -0.78 6.07
N LEU A 93 -9.26 0.23 6.93
CA LEU A 93 -9.15 0.08 8.37
C LEU A 93 -10.22 0.91 9.06
N ARG A 94 -11.11 0.27 9.83
CA ARG A 94 -12.09 0.97 10.67
C ARG A 94 -11.36 1.74 11.77
N THR A 95 -11.83 2.96 12.06
CA THR A 95 -11.24 3.84 13.09
C THR A 95 -12.22 4.21 14.22
N ASP A 96 -13.44 3.70 14.18
CA ASP A 96 -14.51 3.89 15.17
C ASP A 96 -14.81 2.65 16.01
N GLY A 97 -13.96 1.62 15.94
CA GLY A 97 -14.07 0.39 16.74
C GLY A 97 -14.80 -0.77 16.05
N GLY A 98 -15.40 -0.57 14.87
CA GLY A 98 -15.88 -1.67 14.04
C GLY A 98 -14.74 -2.53 13.49
N LYS A 99 -15.06 -3.71 12.96
CA LYS A 99 -14.09 -4.66 12.36
C LYS A 99 -14.45 -5.03 10.93
N LEU A 100 -15.73 -4.94 10.55
CA LEU A 100 -16.18 -5.21 9.19
C LEU A 100 -15.68 -4.13 8.26
N VAL A 101 -14.94 -4.57 7.24
CA VAL A 101 -14.39 -3.73 6.18
C VAL A 101 -14.73 -4.34 4.82
N PRO A 102 -14.80 -3.53 3.75
CA PRO A 102 -14.93 -4.05 2.40
C PRO A 102 -13.73 -4.95 2.02
N PRO A 103 -13.91 -5.84 1.03
CA PRO A 103 -12.80 -6.64 0.51
C PRO A 103 -11.68 -5.76 -0.06
N THR A 104 -10.44 -6.12 0.26
CA THR A 104 -9.25 -5.55 -0.38
C THR A 104 -9.23 -5.90 -1.87
N PHE A 105 -8.79 -4.97 -2.71
CA PHE A 105 -8.60 -5.23 -4.13
C PHE A 105 -7.27 -4.66 -4.63
N VAL A 106 -6.84 -5.18 -5.78
CA VAL A 106 -5.60 -4.80 -6.47
C VAL A 106 -5.94 -4.39 -7.90
N ARG A 107 -5.24 -3.39 -8.41
CA ARG A 107 -5.31 -2.97 -9.81
C ARG A 107 -3.91 -2.77 -10.36
N SER A 108 -3.72 -3.18 -11.60
CA SER A 108 -2.49 -2.91 -12.33
C SER A 108 -2.40 -1.43 -12.68
N THR A 109 -1.18 -0.89 -12.62
CA THR A 109 -0.84 0.42 -13.16
C THR A 109 0.49 0.28 -13.89
N ALA A 110 0.75 1.14 -14.86
CA ALA A 110 1.98 1.11 -15.62
C ALA A 110 2.45 2.55 -15.84
N GLN A 111 3.22 3.05 -14.89
CA GLN A 111 3.78 4.40 -14.93
C GLN A 111 5.23 4.33 -14.47
N VAL A 112 6.12 5.04 -15.16
CA VAL A 112 7.52 5.16 -14.76
C VAL A 112 7.70 6.53 -14.12
N ILE A 113 8.19 6.53 -12.88
CA ILE A 113 8.49 7.74 -12.11
C ILE A 113 10.01 7.91 -12.10
N GLY A 114 10.47 9.04 -12.60
CA GLY A 114 11.89 9.35 -12.63
C GLY A 114 12.45 9.52 -11.23
N ALA A 115 13.65 9.00 -10.97
CA ALA A 115 14.38 9.37 -9.76
C ALA A 115 14.57 10.89 -9.73
N THR A 116 14.31 11.53 -8.57
CA THR A 116 14.40 12.99 -8.36
C THR A 116 13.50 13.85 -9.25
N SER A 117 12.55 13.27 -9.99
CA SER A 117 11.57 14.02 -10.78
C SER A 117 10.57 14.76 -9.88
N ALA A 118 9.90 15.77 -10.45
CA ALA A 118 8.75 16.38 -9.79
C ALA A 118 7.69 15.30 -9.46
N PRO A 119 6.94 15.44 -8.35
CA PRO A 119 5.87 14.51 -8.02
C PRO A 119 4.86 14.40 -9.16
N GLN A 120 4.49 13.18 -9.50
CA GLN A 120 3.48 12.88 -10.51
C GLN A 120 2.18 12.47 -9.85
N SER A 121 1.03 12.89 -10.40
CA SER A 121 -0.26 12.47 -9.91
C SER A 121 -0.61 11.07 -10.44
N LEU A 122 -1.01 10.18 -9.54
CA LEU A 122 -1.79 9.00 -9.92
C LEU A 122 -3.26 9.46 -10.02
N SER A 123 -3.64 9.93 -11.20
CA SER A 123 -5.03 10.31 -11.49
C SER A 123 -5.90 9.06 -11.61
N ASP A 124 -7.15 9.16 -11.16
CA ASP A 124 -8.20 8.15 -11.33
C ASP A 124 -7.96 6.79 -10.67
N PHE A 125 -7.27 6.76 -9.52
CA PHE A 125 -7.26 5.54 -8.71
C PHE A 125 -8.68 5.28 -8.17
N LEU A 126 -9.14 4.04 -8.34
CA LEU A 126 -10.36 3.59 -7.69
C LEU A 126 -10.07 3.35 -6.21
N ALA A 127 -10.84 3.98 -5.33
CA ALA A 127 -10.80 3.74 -3.90
C ALA A 127 -11.78 2.65 -3.45
N PHE A 128 -12.81 2.37 -4.25
CA PHE A 128 -13.84 1.37 -3.98
C PHE A 128 -14.19 0.62 -5.27
N GLU A 129 -14.55 -0.65 -5.14
CA GLU A 129 -15.19 -1.38 -6.24
C GLU A 129 -16.66 -0.97 -6.37
N THR A 130 -17.24 -1.16 -7.55
CA THR A 130 -18.61 -0.70 -7.89
C THR A 130 -19.69 -1.27 -6.96
N ASN A 131 -19.46 -2.44 -6.37
CA ASN A 131 -20.36 -3.10 -5.45
C ASN A 131 -20.05 -2.87 -3.97
N ALA A 132 -18.98 -2.14 -3.63
CA ALA A 132 -18.50 -2.02 -2.25
C ALA A 132 -19.59 -1.45 -1.32
N PHE A 133 -20.36 -0.46 -1.79
CA PHE A 133 -21.44 0.17 -1.03
C PHE A 133 -22.65 -0.73 -0.74
N ASN A 134 -22.77 -1.86 -1.45
CA ASN A 134 -23.80 -2.87 -1.21
C ASN A 134 -23.35 -3.96 -0.22
N LEU A 135 -22.11 -3.87 0.28
CA LEU A 135 -21.54 -4.81 1.24
C LEU A 135 -21.41 -4.17 2.62
N ALA A 136 -21.13 -4.99 3.63
CA ALA A 136 -20.78 -4.49 4.96
C ALA A 136 -19.47 -3.66 4.88
N PRO A 137 -19.34 -2.58 5.66
CA PRO A 137 -20.31 -2.08 6.64
C PRO A 137 -21.36 -1.11 6.05
N PHE A 138 -21.21 -0.69 4.80
CA PHE A 138 -22.01 0.39 4.21
C PHE A 138 -23.49 0.03 4.02
N ALA A 139 -23.78 -1.22 3.66
CA ALA A 139 -25.15 -1.68 3.47
C ALA A 139 -26.02 -1.48 4.72
N ALA A 140 -25.45 -1.61 5.93
CA ALA A 140 -26.18 -1.45 7.19
C ALA A 140 -26.58 0.01 7.48
N LEU A 141 -25.86 0.97 6.91
CA LEU A 141 -26.17 2.40 7.04
C LEU A 141 -27.37 2.82 6.20
N LEU A 142 -27.84 1.97 5.28
CA LEU A 142 -29.00 2.28 4.47
C LEU A 142 -30.29 2.20 5.32
N PRO A 143 -31.29 3.08 5.09
CA PRO A 143 -32.52 3.12 5.89
C PRO A 143 -33.27 1.78 5.94
N GLN A 144 -33.29 1.05 4.81
CA GLN A 144 -33.94 -0.25 4.72
C GLN A 144 -33.30 -1.33 5.64
N ASN A 145 -32.07 -1.12 6.09
CA ASN A 145 -31.32 -2.03 6.95
C ASN A 145 -31.17 -1.50 8.39
N GLY A 146 -31.94 -0.46 8.75
CA GLY A 146 -31.95 0.12 10.10
C GLY A 146 -31.09 1.38 10.27
N GLY A 147 -30.32 1.78 9.25
CA GLY A 147 -29.59 3.05 9.22
C GLY A 147 -28.46 3.17 10.24
N ARG A 148 -27.95 2.04 10.75
CA ARG A 148 -26.95 1.96 11.81
C ARG A 148 -26.00 0.81 11.58
N ASP A 149 -24.73 1.02 11.87
CA ASP A 149 -23.73 -0.03 11.86
C ASP A 149 -24.01 -1.03 13.01
N PRO A 150 -24.13 -2.34 12.73
CA PRO A 150 -24.41 -3.35 13.75
C PRO A 150 -23.29 -3.53 14.77
N GLU A 151 -22.04 -3.17 14.44
CA GLU A 151 -20.91 -3.33 15.36
C GLU A 151 -20.78 -2.17 16.35
N THR A 152 -21.00 -0.93 15.89
CA THR A 152 -20.81 0.28 16.71
C THR A 152 -22.12 0.91 17.19
N GLY A 153 -23.26 0.59 16.56
CA GLY A 153 -24.55 1.22 16.81
C GLY A 153 -24.68 2.65 16.27
N LEU A 154 -23.64 3.16 15.60
CA LEU A 154 -23.58 4.51 15.06
C LEU A 154 -24.26 4.59 13.69
N SER A 155 -24.79 5.76 13.33
CA SER A 155 -25.36 6.04 12.00
C SER A 155 -24.30 6.45 10.97
N PHE A 156 -23.02 6.26 11.30
CA PHE A 156 -21.88 6.53 10.44
C PHE A 156 -20.78 5.50 10.68
N VAL A 157 -19.89 5.37 9.71
CA VAL A 157 -18.75 4.46 9.68
C VAL A 157 -17.51 5.30 9.44
N LYS A 158 -16.58 5.35 10.40
CA LYS A 158 -15.25 5.96 10.18
C LYS A 158 -14.25 4.91 9.70
N MET A 159 -13.55 5.21 8.62
CA MET A 159 -12.65 4.26 7.98
C MET A 159 -11.54 4.98 7.25
N ASP A 160 -10.35 4.41 7.34
CA ASP A 160 -9.20 4.90 6.61
C ASP A 160 -8.96 4.01 5.40
N ILE A 161 -8.94 4.65 4.24
CA ILE A 161 -8.60 4.03 2.97
C ILE A 161 -7.09 4.12 2.84
N ILE A 162 -6.43 2.96 2.75
CA ILE A 162 -4.99 2.86 2.66
C ILE A 162 -4.65 2.43 1.25
N LEU A 163 -4.08 3.35 0.47
CA LEU A 163 -3.56 3.08 -0.85
C LEU A 163 -2.09 2.68 -0.71
N THR A 164 -1.74 1.47 -1.15
CA THR A 164 -0.35 1.00 -1.22
C THR A 164 0.03 0.82 -2.67
N VAL A 165 1.05 1.52 -3.13
CA VAL A 165 1.58 1.42 -4.49
C VAL A 165 2.84 0.56 -4.46
N PHE A 166 2.93 -0.36 -5.42
CA PHE A 166 4.05 -1.26 -5.59
C PHE A 166 4.71 -1.03 -6.95
N GLY A 167 6.03 -1.11 -6.96
CA GLY A 167 6.82 -1.04 -8.19
C GLY A 167 8.18 -1.67 -8.02
N GLU A 168 8.96 -1.52 -9.08
CA GLU A 168 10.33 -2.01 -9.19
C GLU A 168 11.19 -0.92 -9.82
N THR A 169 12.42 -0.74 -9.32
CA THR A 169 13.41 0.09 -10.01
C THR A 169 13.75 -0.54 -11.35
N LEU A 170 14.22 0.23 -12.33
CA LEU A 170 14.72 -0.35 -13.58
C LEU A 170 15.96 -1.24 -13.37
N ALA A 171 16.60 -1.17 -12.18
CA ALA A 171 17.62 -2.10 -11.72
C ALA A 171 17.09 -3.43 -11.16
N GLY A 172 15.77 -3.57 -10.96
CA GLY A 172 15.13 -4.81 -10.54
C GLY A 172 14.78 -4.89 -9.04
N GLU A 173 14.85 -3.78 -8.31
CA GLU A 173 14.63 -3.77 -6.87
C GLU A 173 13.22 -3.32 -6.53
N ARG A 174 12.57 -4.06 -5.63
CA ARG A 174 11.18 -3.76 -5.25
C ARG A 174 11.09 -2.56 -4.35
N VAL A 175 10.14 -1.69 -4.65
CA VAL A 175 9.81 -0.51 -3.84
C VAL A 175 8.31 -0.45 -3.59
N GLN A 176 7.94 0.14 -2.46
CA GLN A 176 6.56 0.36 -2.11
C GLN A 176 6.41 1.64 -1.30
N GLY A 177 5.24 2.25 -1.38
CA GLY A 177 4.86 3.40 -0.57
C GLY A 177 3.36 3.40 -0.35
N SER A 178 2.91 4.06 0.71
CA SER A 178 1.49 4.10 1.04
C SER A 178 1.04 5.49 1.46
N ALA A 179 -0.22 5.78 1.17
CA ALA A 179 -0.94 6.95 1.63
C ALA A 179 -2.25 6.52 2.30
N ARG A 180 -2.71 7.34 3.24
CA ARG A 180 -3.90 7.06 4.07
C ARG A 180 -4.89 8.22 3.94
N PHE A 181 -6.14 7.88 3.66
CA PHE A 181 -7.24 8.83 3.49
C PHE A 181 -8.34 8.50 4.50
N PRO A 182 -8.49 9.29 5.58
CA PRO A 182 -9.55 9.08 6.56
C PRO A 182 -10.89 9.56 5.99
N VAL A 183 -11.88 8.67 5.92
CA VAL A 183 -13.20 8.96 5.34
C VAL A 183 -14.31 8.52 6.29
N ASN A 184 -15.30 9.39 6.44
CA ASN A 184 -16.53 9.09 7.17
C ASN A 184 -17.65 8.75 6.19
N PHE A 185 -18.33 7.64 6.40
CA PHE A 185 -19.47 7.21 5.59
C PHE A 185 -20.74 7.35 6.40
N CYS A 186 -21.77 7.94 5.82
CA CYS A 186 -23.05 8.14 6.48
C CYS A 186 -24.17 8.18 5.44
N PHE A 187 -25.39 7.93 5.89
CA PHE A 187 -26.57 8.10 5.05
C PHE A 187 -27.25 9.42 5.40
N ASN A 188 -27.40 10.30 4.41
CA ASN A 188 -28.05 11.61 4.57
C ASN A 188 -27.37 12.49 5.64
N CYS A 189 -26.11 12.82 5.40
CA CYS A 189 -25.30 13.62 6.32
C CYS A 189 -25.09 15.07 5.84
N GLY A 190 -25.96 15.54 4.94
CA GLY A 190 -25.94 16.91 4.44
C GLY A 190 -24.97 17.15 3.28
N GLY A 191 -24.47 16.08 2.66
CA GLY A 191 -23.62 16.12 1.45
C GLY A 191 -22.16 15.70 1.66
N CYS A 192 -21.46 15.61 0.52
CA CYS A 192 -20.03 15.41 0.39
C CYS A 192 -19.35 16.79 0.28
N PHE A 193 -18.68 17.28 1.33
CA PHE A 193 -17.96 18.56 1.30
C PHE A 193 -16.49 18.38 0.96
#